data_AF-A0A5E4HJZ8-F1
#
_entry.id   AF-A0A5E4HJZ8-F1
#
_cell.length_a   1.000
_cell.length_b   1.000
_cell.length_c   1.000
_cell.angle_alpha   90.00
_cell.angle_beta   90.00
_cell.angle_gamma   90.00
#
_symmetry.space_group_name_H-M   'P 1'
#
loop_
_entity.id
_entity.type
_entity.pdbx_description
1 polymer ?
#
loop_
_entity_poly.entity_id
_entity_poly.type
_entity_poly.pdbx_seq_one_letter_code
_entity_poly.pdbx_strand_id
1 'polypeptide(L)'
;MRITKYAQYNTTTVAQFKAWGQGISTAMAALGYVQTADTGQVNWNTMVAVPSVVVFDLWQSNDGLTSYVVKWSYSAGGGVAGGAPGLSVQVGRSSDGSGTLVNATSSFNLTSGGSIAQEGGTTLYPLFFSGPGNGAGFVAMIWSGSGFPSLACVERSISGTVTASPVYNNQYVTLVIGGAASGVGTNGFANQVSLFLTGAQILGTNMTNICTLGSAGMLGGTSSIYQGLAVAGQALLLPIFPLVGWCGNPLSLLACLQGVDGGPAQVDRMPSIPMQFGFYGQTRTFLFCTGGLWAHGFNPQIPGAESRPIMRWE
;
A
#
# COMPACT_ATOMS: atom_id res chain seq x y z
N MET A 1 14.63 -4.86 -4.04
CA MET A 1 15.27 -3.60 -3.56
C MET A 1 14.53 -3.11 -2.34
N ARG A 2 15.25 -2.55 -1.35
CA ARG A 2 14.70 -2.10 -0.06
C ARG A 2 15.17 -0.68 0.24
N ILE A 3 14.27 0.15 0.74
CA ILE A 3 14.55 1.54 1.11
C ILE A 3 13.85 1.82 2.44
N THR A 4 14.59 2.35 3.40
CA THR A 4 14.04 2.87 4.66
C THR A 4 14.30 4.35 4.74
N LYS A 5 13.24 5.12 5.01
CA LYS A 5 13.32 6.52 5.42
C LYS A 5 12.69 6.68 6.80
N TYR A 6 12.93 7.81 7.44
CA TYR A 6 12.36 8.12 8.75
C TYR A 6 11.78 9.52 8.70
N ALA A 7 10.53 9.66 9.13
CA ALA A 7 9.88 10.96 9.18
C ALA A 7 8.82 10.99 10.29
N GLN A 8 8.51 12.20 10.73
CA GLN A 8 7.44 12.43 11.69
C GLN A 8 6.08 12.27 11.01
N TYR A 9 5.06 11.86 11.77
CA TYR A 9 3.65 11.99 11.37
C TYR A 9 3.19 13.43 11.64
N ASN A 10 3.76 14.39 10.91
CA ASN A 10 3.59 15.82 11.17
C ASN A 10 3.82 16.68 9.90
N THR A 11 3.05 17.74 9.73
CA THR A 11 3.15 18.74 8.65
C THR A 11 3.08 20.20 9.16
N THR A 12 3.31 20.45 10.44
CA THR A 12 3.20 21.80 11.03
C THR A 12 4.28 22.75 10.52
N THR A 13 5.44 22.25 10.13
CA THR A 13 6.51 23.04 9.51
C THR A 13 6.85 22.52 8.12
N VAL A 14 7.41 23.39 7.27
CA VAL A 14 7.85 23.01 5.91
C VAL A 14 8.93 21.91 5.96
N ALA A 15 9.80 21.93 6.97
CA ALA A 15 10.82 20.90 7.15
C ALA A 15 10.20 19.52 7.43
N GLN A 16 9.17 19.47 8.26
CA GLN A 16 8.46 18.23 8.56
C GLN A 16 7.69 17.72 7.35
N PHE A 17 6.97 18.60 6.63
CA PHE A 17 6.28 18.25 5.39
C PHE A 17 7.23 17.68 4.34
N LYS A 18 8.37 18.34 4.11
CA LYS A 18 9.42 17.86 3.20
C LYS A 18 9.97 16.51 3.64
N ALA A 19 10.20 16.28 4.93
CA ALA A 19 10.85 15.06 5.41
C ALA A 19 10.11 13.79 4.97
N TRP A 20 8.77 13.74 5.11
CA TRP A 20 8.00 12.58 4.65
C TRP A 20 7.67 12.63 3.16
N GLY A 21 7.27 13.78 2.61
CA GLY A 21 6.90 13.91 1.20
C GLY A 21 8.07 13.69 0.24
N GLN A 22 9.20 14.35 0.48
CA GLN A 22 10.44 14.12 -0.28
C GLN A 22 11.01 12.72 -0.04
N GLY A 23 10.74 12.13 1.14
CA GLY A 23 11.08 10.75 1.44
C GLY A 23 10.42 9.76 0.48
N ILE A 24 9.13 9.93 0.20
CA ILE A 24 8.37 9.15 -0.78
C ILE A 24 8.93 9.39 -2.20
N SER A 25 9.07 10.65 -2.61
CA SER A 25 9.62 11.05 -3.90
C SER A 25 10.99 10.44 -4.20
N THR A 26 11.91 10.50 -3.22
CA THR A 26 13.25 9.90 -3.33
C THR A 26 13.18 8.38 -3.42
N ALA A 27 12.24 7.74 -2.71
CA ALA A 27 12.07 6.29 -2.76
C ALA A 27 11.54 5.82 -4.13
N MET A 28 10.60 6.57 -4.73
CA MET A 28 10.08 6.27 -6.08
C MET A 28 11.19 6.31 -7.13
N ALA A 29 12.03 7.35 -7.12
CA ALA A 29 13.19 7.44 -8.00
C ALA A 29 14.15 6.27 -7.81
N ALA A 30 14.45 5.92 -6.56
CA ALA A 30 15.33 4.80 -6.23
C ALA A 30 14.74 3.44 -6.67
N LEU A 31 13.42 3.28 -6.68
CA LEU A 31 12.72 2.09 -7.17
C LEU A 31 12.68 1.98 -8.71
N GLY A 32 13.31 2.90 -9.43
CA GLY A 32 13.43 2.88 -10.88
C GLY A 32 12.27 3.55 -11.59
N TYR A 33 11.40 4.29 -10.90
CA TYR A 33 10.42 5.15 -11.56
C TYR A 33 11.07 6.44 -12.04
N VAL A 34 10.55 6.98 -13.13
CA VAL A 34 11.01 8.25 -13.72
C VAL A 34 9.97 9.32 -13.45
N GLN A 35 10.36 10.43 -12.84
CA GLN A 35 9.44 11.55 -12.65
C GLN A 35 9.05 12.14 -14.00
N THR A 36 7.76 12.32 -14.22
CA THR A 36 7.23 12.93 -15.44
C THR A 36 7.55 14.43 -15.52
N ALA A 37 7.37 15.05 -16.68
CA ALA A 37 7.57 16.49 -16.89
C ALA A 37 6.27 17.30 -16.74
N ASP A 38 5.25 16.74 -16.11
CA ASP A 38 3.95 17.40 -15.92
C ASP A 38 4.08 18.70 -15.14
N THR A 39 3.36 19.72 -15.62
CA THR A 39 3.29 21.04 -14.96
C THR A 39 2.53 20.95 -13.64
N GLY A 40 2.96 21.72 -12.64
CA GLY A 40 2.30 21.78 -11.33
C GLY A 40 2.78 20.74 -10.31
N GLN A 41 3.74 19.88 -10.69
CA GLN A 41 4.39 18.98 -9.75
C GLN A 41 5.16 19.75 -8.67
N VAL A 42 5.20 19.17 -7.48
CA VAL A 42 5.93 19.69 -6.34
C VAL A 42 7.44 19.69 -6.60
N ASN A 43 8.09 20.81 -6.31
CA ASN A 43 9.55 20.89 -6.24
C ASN A 43 9.97 20.97 -4.77
N TRP A 44 10.45 19.84 -4.25
CA TRP A 44 10.85 19.71 -2.84
C TRP A 44 11.98 20.66 -2.42
N ASN A 45 12.85 21.06 -3.36
CA ASN A 45 13.96 21.95 -3.06
C ASN A 45 13.51 23.40 -2.89
N THR A 46 12.57 23.86 -3.71
CA THR A 46 12.13 25.27 -3.73
C THR A 46 10.93 25.56 -2.83
N MET A 47 10.30 24.55 -2.23
CA MET A 47 9.18 24.76 -1.30
C MET A 47 9.65 25.50 -0.03
N VAL A 48 9.02 26.62 0.29
CA VAL A 48 9.39 27.48 1.44
C VAL A 48 8.33 27.53 2.55
N ALA A 49 7.12 27.03 2.27
CA ALA A 49 6.02 26.96 3.22
C ALA A 49 5.29 25.62 3.06
N VAL A 50 4.59 25.21 4.11
CA VAL A 50 3.64 24.10 4.03
C VAL A 50 2.53 24.50 3.04
N PRO A 51 2.22 23.69 2.01
CA PRO A 51 1.26 24.08 1.00
C PRO A 51 -0.16 24.13 1.57
N SER A 52 -0.91 25.18 1.23
CA SER A 52 -2.33 25.33 1.59
C SER A 52 -3.28 24.55 0.68
N VAL A 53 -2.76 24.00 -0.41
CA VAL A 53 -3.47 23.20 -1.41
C VAL A 53 -2.80 21.85 -1.54
N VAL A 54 -3.53 20.87 -2.08
CA VAL A 54 -2.95 19.57 -2.42
C VAL A 54 -1.86 19.77 -3.47
N VAL A 55 -0.66 19.30 -3.21
CA VAL A 55 0.44 19.22 -4.18
C VAL A 55 0.66 17.77 -4.58
N PHE A 56 1.37 17.51 -5.68
CA PHE A 56 1.57 16.15 -6.16
C PHE A 56 2.94 15.96 -6.81
N ASP A 57 3.40 14.73 -6.87
CA ASP A 57 4.39 14.29 -7.84
C ASP A 57 3.84 13.10 -8.63
N LEU A 58 4.38 12.92 -9.83
CA LEU A 58 3.88 11.97 -10.81
C LEU A 58 5.03 11.18 -11.43
N TRP A 59 4.93 9.86 -11.29
CA TRP A 59 5.99 8.91 -11.56
C TRP A 59 5.59 7.91 -12.64
N GLN A 60 6.36 7.79 -13.70
CA GLN A 60 6.16 6.83 -14.77
C GLN A 60 6.98 5.57 -14.53
N SER A 61 6.38 4.41 -14.77
CA SER A 61 7.07 3.11 -14.75
C SER A 61 8.13 3.06 -15.86
N ASN A 62 9.31 2.50 -15.56
CA ASN A 62 10.44 2.43 -16.50
C ASN A 62 11.02 1.00 -16.62
N ASP A 63 10.13 0.01 -16.66
CA ASP A 63 10.48 -1.41 -16.68
C ASP A 63 10.62 -2.00 -18.10
N GLY A 64 10.68 -1.15 -19.13
CA GLY A 64 10.79 -1.56 -20.54
C GLY A 64 9.48 -2.09 -21.15
N LEU A 65 8.39 -2.03 -20.40
CA LEU A 65 7.05 -2.47 -20.79
C LEU A 65 6.13 -1.26 -21.05
N THR A 66 4.86 -1.47 -21.40
CA THR A 66 3.89 -0.38 -21.59
C THR A 66 3.83 0.45 -20.33
N SER A 67 4.12 1.75 -20.43
CA SER A 67 4.18 2.61 -19.27
C SER A 67 2.81 2.81 -18.61
N TYR A 68 2.84 2.95 -17.29
CA TYR A 68 1.76 3.52 -16.49
C TYR A 68 2.34 4.63 -15.61
N VAL A 69 1.47 5.43 -15.02
CA VAL A 69 1.86 6.53 -14.14
C VAL A 69 1.22 6.37 -12.76
N VAL A 70 1.98 6.71 -11.72
CA VAL A 70 1.56 6.71 -10.32
C VAL A 70 1.61 8.14 -9.82
N LYS A 71 0.46 8.66 -9.38
CA LYS A 71 0.34 9.98 -8.78
C LYS A 71 0.29 9.84 -7.26
N TRP A 72 1.21 10.48 -6.57
CA TRP A 72 1.08 10.72 -5.13
C TRP A 72 0.62 12.14 -4.93
N SER A 73 -0.43 12.33 -4.14
CA SER A 73 -0.87 13.66 -3.74
C SER A 73 -0.68 13.85 -2.24
N TYR A 74 -0.17 15.02 -1.89
CA TYR A 74 0.29 15.40 -0.57
C TYR A 74 -0.50 16.62 -0.12
N SER A 75 -1.02 16.60 1.09
CA SER A 75 -1.74 17.72 1.67
C SER A 75 -1.38 17.91 3.13
N ALA A 76 -1.53 19.14 3.59
CA ALA A 76 -1.40 19.47 5.00
C ALA A 76 -2.79 19.51 5.64
N GLY A 77 -3.04 18.60 6.59
CA GLY A 77 -4.29 18.52 7.32
C GLY A 77 -5.39 17.79 6.56
N GLY A 78 -5.28 16.47 6.42
CA GLY A 78 -6.20 15.56 5.71
C GLY A 78 -7.70 15.71 6.07
N GLY A 79 -8.31 16.82 5.69
CA GLY A 79 -9.68 17.23 6.01
C GLY A 79 -9.88 17.96 7.34
N VAL A 80 -8.89 18.06 8.26
CA VAL A 80 -9.11 18.64 9.60
C VAL A 80 -7.88 19.40 10.15
N ALA A 81 -8.14 20.44 10.96
CA ALA A 81 -7.14 21.22 11.70
C ALA A 81 -6.25 20.33 12.59
N GLY A 82 -4.92 20.47 12.51
CA GLY A 82 -4.02 19.82 13.47
C GLY A 82 -2.64 19.36 12.98
N GLY A 83 -2.23 19.66 11.75
CA GLY A 83 -0.87 19.35 11.30
C GLY A 83 -0.60 17.87 11.01
N ALA A 84 -1.64 17.07 10.71
CA ALA A 84 -1.50 15.68 10.27
C ALA A 84 -1.23 15.58 8.75
N PRO A 85 -0.36 14.65 8.30
CA PRO A 85 -0.14 14.40 6.88
C PRO A 85 -1.41 13.96 6.17
N GLY A 86 -1.62 14.47 4.96
CA GLY A 86 -2.64 14.00 4.03
C GLY A 86 -1.97 13.35 2.81
N LEU A 87 -2.32 12.10 2.50
CA LEU A 87 -1.71 11.33 1.42
C LEU A 87 -2.76 10.61 0.59
N SER A 88 -2.64 10.65 -0.73
CA SER A 88 -3.46 9.84 -1.65
C SER A 88 -2.64 9.28 -2.80
N VAL A 89 -3.05 8.13 -3.33
CA VAL A 89 -2.40 7.48 -4.48
C VAL A 89 -3.42 7.19 -5.57
N GLN A 90 -3.01 7.39 -6.81
CA GLN A 90 -3.73 6.98 -8.01
C GLN A 90 -2.77 6.33 -9.00
N VAL A 91 -3.32 5.49 -9.87
CA VAL A 91 -2.60 4.94 -11.03
C VAL A 91 -3.37 5.28 -12.30
N GLY A 92 -2.68 5.63 -13.37
CA GLY A 92 -3.26 5.92 -14.67
C GLY A 92 -2.40 5.38 -15.80
N ARG A 93 -2.91 5.39 -17.04
CA ARG A 93 -2.13 4.93 -18.20
C ARG A 93 -1.14 5.98 -18.67
N SER A 94 -1.53 7.24 -18.56
CA SER A 94 -0.71 8.39 -18.87
C SER A 94 -1.22 9.61 -18.09
N SER A 95 -0.62 10.77 -18.35
CA SER A 95 -1.09 12.06 -17.88
C SER A 95 -1.34 13.00 -19.06
N ASP A 96 -2.11 14.06 -18.84
CA ASP A 96 -2.41 15.10 -19.82
C ASP A 96 -1.36 16.23 -19.87
N GLY A 97 -0.25 16.10 -19.13
CA GLY A 97 0.80 17.11 -19.02
C GLY A 97 0.56 18.16 -17.93
N SER A 98 -0.61 18.14 -17.28
CA SER A 98 -0.97 19.02 -16.15
C SER A 98 -1.10 18.26 -14.82
N GLY A 99 -0.73 16.97 -14.81
CA GLY A 99 -0.89 16.07 -13.67
C GLY A 99 -2.27 15.45 -13.53
N THR A 100 -3.16 15.58 -14.54
CA THR A 100 -4.42 14.84 -14.58
C THR A 100 -4.19 13.50 -15.27
N LEU A 101 -4.52 12.42 -14.55
CA LEU A 101 -4.35 11.07 -15.05
C LEU A 101 -5.40 10.71 -16.10
N VAL A 102 -4.96 10.08 -17.18
CA VAL A 102 -5.82 9.54 -18.25
C VAL A 102 -6.08 8.06 -17.98
N ASN A 103 -7.36 7.66 -18.06
CA ASN A 103 -7.82 6.30 -17.71
C ASN A 103 -7.33 5.90 -16.31
N ALA A 104 -7.66 6.74 -15.33
CA ALA A 104 -7.14 6.64 -13.97
C ALA A 104 -8.00 5.74 -13.09
N THR A 105 -7.38 5.11 -12.11
CA THR A 105 -8.06 4.56 -10.94
C THR A 105 -8.70 5.69 -10.14
N SER A 106 -9.71 5.37 -9.32
CA SER A 106 -10.21 6.30 -8.31
C SER A 106 -9.08 6.84 -7.44
N SER A 107 -9.22 8.09 -6.99
CA SER A 107 -8.39 8.62 -5.91
C SER A 107 -8.71 7.90 -4.63
N PHE A 108 -7.67 7.51 -3.90
CA PHE A 108 -7.85 7.02 -2.57
C PHE A 108 -6.92 7.71 -1.58
N ASN A 109 -7.50 8.20 -0.49
CA ASN A 109 -6.75 8.75 0.63
C ASN A 109 -6.20 7.60 1.48
N LEU A 110 -4.91 7.63 1.78
CA LEU A 110 -4.20 6.68 2.63
C LEU A 110 -4.25 7.12 4.10
N THR A 111 -4.28 8.43 4.33
CA THR A 111 -4.36 9.05 5.66
C THR A 111 -5.80 9.26 6.07
N SER A 112 -6.09 9.06 7.36
CA SER A 112 -7.42 9.22 7.94
C SER A 112 -8.04 10.60 7.65
N GLY A 113 -9.29 10.63 7.19
CA GLY A 113 -10.05 11.87 6.94
C GLY A 113 -10.72 12.50 8.18
N GLY A 114 -10.35 12.07 9.39
CA GLY A 114 -10.95 12.54 10.65
C GLY A 114 -9.98 13.34 11.52
N SER A 115 -10.51 13.97 12.56
CA SER A 115 -9.85 14.91 13.48
C SER A 115 -8.72 14.27 14.29
N ILE A 116 -7.60 13.97 13.65
CA ILE A 116 -6.46 13.34 14.30
C ILE A 116 -5.39 14.40 14.48
N ALA A 117 -5.04 14.65 15.74
CA ALA A 117 -3.93 15.51 16.08
C ALA A 117 -2.64 14.92 15.50
N GLN A 118 -1.75 15.78 14.98
CA GLN A 118 -0.35 15.41 14.77
C GLN A 118 0.17 14.60 15.97
N GLU A 119 1.03 13.62 15.71
CA GLU A 119 1.83 13.07 16.80
C GLU A 119 2.92 14.10 17.08
N GLY A 120 2.61 15.05 17.96
CA GLY A 120 3.35 16.30 18.22
C GLY A 120 4.71 16.13 18.92
N GLY A 121 5.43 15.04 18.66
CA GLY A 121 6.74 14.73 19.26
C GLY A 121 7.90 14.75 18.25
N THR A 122 9.10 14.46 18.76
CA THR A 122 10.32 14.23 17.96
C THR A 122 10.38 12.82 17.35
N THR A 123 9.40 11.96 17.65
CA THR A 123 9.36 10.57 17.21
C THR A 123 9.38 10.46 15.69
N LEU A 124 10.34 9.69 15.19
CA LEU A 124 10.46 9.37 13.77
C LEU A 124 9.89 7.97 13.53
N TYR A 125 8.98 7.86 12.57
CA TYR A 125 8.45 6.58 12.13
C TYR A 125 9.11 6.16 10.82
N PRO A 126 9.39 4.86 10.66
CA PRO A 126 9.90 4.35 9.41
C PRO A 126 8.87 4.48 8.28
N LEU A 127 9.38 4.85 7.10
CA LEU A 127 8.74 4.73 5.81
C LEU A 127 9.50 3.66 5.04
N PHE A 128 8.92 2.47 4.95
CA PHE A 128 9.50 1.33 4.27
C PHE A 128 9.01 1.27 2.83
N PHE A 129 9.94 1.06 1.89
CA PHE A 129 9.63 0.81 0.50
C PHE A 129 10.38 -0.42 0.01
N SER A 130 9.73 -1.19 -0.86
CA SER A 130 10.33 -2.33 -1.52
C SER A 130 9.73 -2.52 -2.90
N GLY A 131 10.52 -3.10 -3.79
CA GLY A 131 10.12 -3.39 -5.16
C GLY A 131 11.28 -3.95 -5.96
N PRO A 132 11.04 -4.30 -7.23
CA PRO A 132 12.04 -4.84 -8.13
C PRO A 132 13.17 -3.86 -8.48
N GLY A 133 13.00 -2.55 -8.27
CA GLY A 133 14.02 -1.54 -8.57
C GLY A 133 14.11 -1.12 -10.04
N ASN A 134 13.18 -1.59 -10.88
CA ASN A 134 13.08 -1.27 -12.30
C ASN A 134 11.78 -0.52 -12.67
N GLY A 135 11.01 -0.05 -11.68
CA GLY A 135 9.73 0.63 -11.93
C GLY A 135 8.54 -0.28 -12.28
N ALA A 136 8.66 -1.62 -12.17
CA ALA A 136 7.53 -2.52 -12.45
C ALA A 136 6.48 -2.59 -11.33
N GLY A 137 6.84 -2.17 -10.13
CA GLY A 137 5.96 -2.12 -8.97
C GLY A 137 6.66 -1.61 -7.72
N PHE A 138 5.90 -1.39 -6.67
CA PHE A 138 6.40 -1.12 -5.33
C PHE A 138 5.35 -1.52 -4.28
N VAL A 139 5.83 -1.70 -3.06
CA VAL A 139 5.02 -1.71 -1.85
C VAL A 139 5.66 -0.74 -0.86
N ALA A 140 4.82 0.08 -0.25
CA ALA A 140 5.18 1.15 0.66
C ALA A 140 4.38 1.00 1.93
N MET A 141 5.06 0.97 3.07
CA MET A 141 4.48 1.01 4.39
C MET A 141 4.99 2.25 5.11
N ILE A 142 4.10 3.21 5.28
CA ILE A 142 4.40 4.59 5.64
C ILE A 142 3.96 4.80 7.09
N TRP A 143 4.83 5.39 7.90
CA TRP A 143 4.66 5.58 9.34
C TRP A 143 4.35 4.29 10.10
N SER A 144 5.08 3.21 9.77
CA SER A 144 4.93 1.93 10.49
C SER A 144 5.25 2.11 11.98
N GLY A 145 4.39 1.55 12.85
CA GLY A 145 4.53 1.68 14.29
C GLY A 145 3.94 2.97 14.88
N SER A 146 3.41 3.87 14.06
CA SER A 146 2.54 4.95 14.53
C SER A 146 1.12 4.44 14.81
N GLY A 147 0.25 5.30 15.34
CA GLY A 147 -1.19 5.00 15.41
C GLY A 147 -1.89 5.00 14.04
N PHE A 148 -1.21 5.43 12.98
CA PHE A 148 -1.79 5.75 11.67
C PHE A 148 -0.93 5.25 10.48
N PRO A 149 -0.50 3.98 10.46
CA PRO A 149 0.27 3.46 9.34
C PRO A 149 -0.59 3.45 8.09
N SER A 150 0.07 3.70 6.97
CA SER A 150 -0.51 3.69 5.63
C SER A 150 0.21 2.67 4.76
N LEU A 151 -0.54 1.95 3.95
CA LEU A 151 -0.03 0.98 2.98
C LEU A 151 -0.41 1.43 1.57
N ALA A 152 0.55 1.36 0.65
CA ALA A 152 0.31 1.46 -0.78
C ALA A 152 1.12 0.37 -1.48
N CYS A 153 0.51 -0.36 -2.39
CA CYS A 153 1.18 -1.33 -3.23
C CYS A 153 0.68 -1.15 -4.65
N VAL A 154 1.61 -1.02 -5.59
CA VAL A 154 1.35 -1.01 -7.02
C VAL A 154 2.16 -2.14 -7.62
N GLU A 155 1.53 -3.09 -8.27
CA GLU A 155 2.25 -4.19 -8.90
C GLU A 155 1.64 -4.53 -10.26
N ARG A 156 2.51 -4.59 -11.27
CA ARG A 156 2.16 -5.03 -12.62
C ARG A 156 1.80 -6.52 -12.62
N SER A 157 0.92 -6.91 -13.54
CA SER A 157 0.56 -8.30 -13.78
C SER A 157 1.78 -9.17 -14.06
N ILE A 158 1.80 -10.35 -13.45
CA ILE A 158 2.87 -11.35 -13.62
C ILE A 158 2.40 -12.42 -14.60
N SER A 159 3.26 -12.85 -15.53
CA SER A 159 3.04 -14.03 -16.38
C SER A 159 3.67 -15.28 -15.79
N GLY A 160 3.02 -16.43 -15.97
CA GLY A 160 3.58 -17.74 -15.57
C GLY A 160 3.66 -17.93 -14.06
N THR A 161 4.49 -18.85 -13.58
CA THR A 161 4.61 -19.10 -12.14
C THR A 161 5.31 -17.93 -11.44
N VAL A 162 4.81 -17.51 -10.27
CA VAL A 162 5.47 -16.50 -9.42
C VAL A 162 6.80 -17.08 -8.88
N THR A 163 7.89 -16.89 -9.60
CA THR A 163 9.24 -17.32 -9.18
C THR A 163 9.96 -16.23 -8.38
N ALA A 164 11.21 -16.45 -7.97
CA ALA A 164 12.03 -15.47 -7.23
C ALA A 164 12.12 -14.11 -7.95
N SER A 165 12.13 -14.16 -9.29
CA SER A 165 12.12 -13.02 -10.20
C SER A 165 10.85 -13.08 -11.06
N PRO A 166 9.73 -12.50 -10.58
CA PRO A 166 8.48 -12.54 -11.34
C PRO A 166 8.70 -11.92 -12.72
N VAL A 167 8.19 -12.59 -13.75
CA VAL A 167 8.19 -12.05 -15.12
C VAL A 167 6.96 -11.19 -15.26
N TYR A 168 7.13 -9.87 -15.23
CA TYR A 168 6.03 -8.94 -15.41
C TYR A 168 5.58 -8.89 -16.87
N ASN A 169 4.30 -8.60 -17.11
CA ASN A 169 3.69 -8.53 -18.43
C ASN A 169 2.84 -7.26 -18.62
N ASN A 170 2.26 -7.07 -19.81
CA ASN A 170 1.56 -5.83 -20.21
C ASN A 170 0.03 -5.85 -20.04
N GLN A 171 -0.51 -6.71 -19.19
CA GLN A 171 -1.96 -6.84 -19.09
C GLN A 171 -2.57 -5.75 -18.22
N TYR A 172 -2.18 -5.67 -16.95
CA TYR A 172 -2.74 -4.73 -15.97
C TYR A 172 -1.73 -4.34 -14.90
N VAL A 173 -2.09 -3.33 -14.12
CA VAL A 173 -1.44 -2.94 -12.87
C VAL A 173 -2.47 -2.94 -11.77
N THR A 174 -2.09 -3.42 -10.59
CA THR A 174 -2.97 -3.50 -9.42
C THR A 174 -2.51 -2.52 -8.36
N LEU A 175 -3.40 -1.61 -7.97
CA LEU A 175 -3.24 -0.74 -6.81
C LEU A 175 -3.96 -1.40 -5.62
N VAL A 176 -3.22 -1.62 -4.55
CA VAL A 176 -3.72 -1.98 -3.22
C VAL A 176 -3.35 -0.86 -2.29
N ILE A 177 -4.29 -0.40 -1.50
CA ILE A 177 -4.01 0.52 -0.40
C ILE A 177 -4.69 0.05 0.87
N GLY A 178 -4.20 0.56 1.99
CA GLY A 178 -5.04 0.67 3.16
C GLY A 178 -4.42 1.50 4.26
N GLY A 179 -5.23 1.78 5.27
CA GLY A 179 -4.84 2.68 6.35
C GLY A 179 -5.88 2.66 7.46
N ALA A 180 -5.53 3.26 8.60
CA ALA A 180 -6.46 3.42 9.71
C ALA A 180 -7.51 4.50 9.38
N ALA A 181 -8.80 4.15 9.43
CA ALA A 181 -9.87 5.13 9.48
C ALA A 181 -9.94 5.71 10.91
N SER A 182 -10.10 7.03 11.01
CA SER A 182 -10.01 7.80 12.24
C SER A 182 -10.84 7.28 13.42
N GLY A 183 -10.22 7.22 14.61
CA GLY A 183 -10.94 7.13 15.88
C GLY A 183 -10.99 5.73 16.48
N VAL A 184 -11.13 5.69 17.80
CA VAL A 184 -11.20 4.46 18.61
C VAL A 184 -12.32 3.56 18.08
N GLY A 185 -11.96 2.45 17.42
CA GLY A 185 -12.90 1.39 17.05
C GLY A 185 -13.35 1.34 15.58
N THR A 186 -12.81 2.13 14.66
CA THR A 186 -13.16 2.02 13.23
C THR A 186 -12.14 1.23 12.42
N ASN A 187 -12.67 0.26 11.66
CA ASN A 187 -11.94 -0.71 10.83
C ASN A 187 -10.97 -0.02 9.87
N GLY A 188 -9.75 -0.56 9.73
CA GLY A 188 -8.86 -0.20 8.63
C GLY A 188 -9.56 -0.41 7.29
N PHE A 189 -9.41 0.54 6.37
CA PHE A 189 -9.93 0.38 5.01
C PHE A 189 -8.85 -0.25 4.14
N ALA A 190 -9.26 -1.17 3.28
CA ALA A 190 -8.41 -1.77 2.26
C ALA A 190 -9.13 -1.59 0.92
N ASN A 191 -8.54 -0.91 -0.07
CA ASN A 191 -9.15 -0.76 -1.40
C ASN A 191 -8.25 -1.29 -2.51
N GLN A 192 -8.78 -2.14 -3.37
CA GLN A 192 -8.07 -2.65 -4.53
C GLN A 192 -8.68 -2.08 -5.81
N VAL A 193 -7.83 -1.78 -6.78
CA VAL A 193 -8.24 -1.48 -8.15
C VAL A 193 -7.22 -2.10 -9.10
N SER A 194 -7.69 -2.61 -10.24
CA SER A 194 -6.79 -3.03 -11.32
C SER A 194 -7.07 -2.22 -12.59
N LEU A 195 -6.01 -1.65 -13.15
CA LEU A 195 -6.03 -0.87 -14.38
C LEU A 195 -5.44 -1.69 -15.52
N PHE A 196 -6.17 -1.90 -16.61
CA PHE A 196 -5.59 -2.48 -17.81
C PHE A 196 -4.68 -1.49 -18.52
N LEU A 197 -3.52 -1.99 -18.95
CA LEU A 197 -2.51 -1.18 -19.65
C LEU A 197 -2.79 -1.11 -21.16
N THR A 198 -3.63 -2.00 -21.67
CA THR A 198 -4.09 -2.05 -23.06
C THR A 198 -5.63 -2.10 -23.12
N GLY A 199 -6.24 -1.57 -24.18
CA GLY A 199 -7.71 -1.51 -24.30
C GLY A 199 -8.35 -0.35 -23.51
N ALA A 200 -9.68 -0.29 -23.46
CA ALA A 200 -10.44 0.85 -22.92
C ALA A 200 -11.07 0.61 -21.55
N GLN A 201 -11.01 -0.61 -21.00
CA GLN A 201 -11.74 -0.94 -19.79
C GLN A 201 -10.87 -0.85 -18.54
N ILE A 202 -11.36 -0.14 -17.53
CA ILE A 202 -10.90 -0.21 -16.14
C ILE A 202 -11.81 -1.25 -15.46
N LEU A 203 -11.27 -2.28 -14.82
CA LEU A 203 -12.07 -3.18 -14.00
C LEU A 203 -11.92 -2.80 -12.51
N GLY A 204 -13.04 -2.40 -11.91
CA GLY A 204 -13.15 -2.16 -10.48
C GLY A 204 -12.91 -0.71 -10.07
N THR A 205 -13.87 0.17 -10.32
CA THR A 205 -13.99 1.39 -9.50
C THR A 205 -14.53 0.98 -8.13
N ASN A 206 -13.70 1.10 -7.09
CA ASN A 206 -14.08 1.00 -5.67
C ASN A 206 -14.52 -0.39 -5.17
N MET A 207 -13.62 -1.37 -5.19
CA MET A 207 -13.77 -2.52 -4.28
C MET A 207 -13.11 -2.18 -2.94
N THR A 208 -13.93 -1.65 -2.02
CA THR A 208 -13.67 -1.79 -0.58
C THR A 208 -13.55 -3.28 -0.27
N ASN A 209 -12.48 -3.70 0.41
CA ASN A 209 -12.17 -5.03 0.94
C ASN A 209 -11.13 -5.86 0.15
N ILE A 210 -9.83 -5.51 0.27
CA ILE A 210 -8.72 -6.38 -0.21
C ILE A 210 -8.42 -7.53 0.76
N CYS A 211 -8.79 -7.41 2.04
CA CYS A 211 -8.62 -8.51 2.99
C CYS A 211 -9.63 -8.53 4.14
N THR A 212 -10.74 -7.83 4.00
CA THR A 212 -11.91 -8.09 4.83
C THR A 212 -12.60 -9.31 4.23
N LEU A 213 -12.56 -10.47 4.91
CA LEU A 213 -13.71 -11.36 4.78
C LEU A 213 -14.90 -10.55 5.30
N GLY A 214 -15.60 -9.90 4.37
CA GLY A 214 -16.79 -9.07 4.57
C GLY A 214 -16.52 -7.59 4.80
N SER A 215 -17.14 -6.70 4.03
CA SER A 215 -18.55 -6.73 3.69
C SER A 215 -18.84 -6.87 2.19
N ALA A 216 -19.50 -7.99 1.88
CA ALA A 216 -20.31 -8.26 0.69
C ALA A 216 -19.63 -8.16 -0.70
N GLY A 217 -19.27 -9.32 -1.25
CA GLY A 217 -19.83 -9.64 -2.58
C GLY A 217 -18.90 -10.08 -3.70
N MET A 218 -17.57 -10.15 -3.54
CA MET A 218 -16.72 -10.68 -4.63
C MET A 218 -15.58 -11.56 -4.13
N LEU A 219 -15.89 -12.82 -3.83
CA LEU A 219 -15.04 -13.99 -4.11
C LEU A 219 -15.99 -15.20 -4.28
N GLY A 220 -16.55 -15.35 -5.48
CA GLY A 220 -17.16 -16.61 -5.89
C GLY A 220 -16.05 -17.63 -6.18
N GLY A 221 -15.87 -18.57 -5.24
CA GLY A 221 -15.02 -19.75 -5.36
C GLY A 221 -13.57 -19.51 -4.88
N THR A 222 -13.03 -20.15 -3.85
CA THR A 222 -13.46 -21.31 -3.07
C THR A 222 -13.53 -20.95 -1.59
N SER A 223 -14.76 -20.99 -1.07
CA SER A 223 -15.06 -21.26 0.31
C SER A 223 -14.42 -22.60 0.75
N SER A 224 -14.08 -22.65 2.04
CA SER A 224 -13.63 -23.81 2.83
C SER A 224 -12.26 -24.38 2.47
N ILE A 225 -11.18 -23.86 3.06
CA ILE A 225 -10.30 -24.69 3.90
C ILE A 225 -9.57 -23.82 4.97
N TYR A 226 -9.53 -24.34 6.21
CA TYR A 226 -8.60 -24.01 7.30
C TYR A 226 -8.93 -22.89 8.30
N GLN A 227 -10.01 -23.08 9.07
CA GLN A 227 -9.90 -22.88 10.51
C GLN A 227 -9.50 -24.22 11.15
N GLY A 228 -8.25 -24.36 11.58
CA GLY A 228 -7.80 -25.55 12.32
C GLY A 228 -6.40 -26.09 12.02
N LEU A 229 -5.62 -25.51 11.10
CA LEU A 229 -4.25 -25.96 10.84
C LEU A 229 -3.23 -24.85 11.07
N ALA A 230 -2.76 -24.72 12.30
CA ALA A 230 -1.31 -24.62 12.45
C ALA A 230 -0.76 -25.98 12.00
N VAL A 231 -0.33 -26.14 10.75
CA VAL A 231 0.43 -27.34 10.37
C VAL A 231 1.77 -27.23 11.08
N ALA A 232 1.95 -28.02 12.13
CA ALA A 232 3.21 -28.12 12.88
C ALA A 232 3.76 -26.76 13.42
N GLY A 233 2.89 -25.83 13.81
CA GLY A 233 3.32 -24.54 14.42
C GLY A 233 3.76 -23.46 13.42
N GLN A 234 3.39 -23.57 12.15
CA GLN A 234 3.68 -22.56 11.13
C GLN A 234 2.47 -21.63 10.88
N ALA A 235 2.73 -20.33 10.75
CA ALA A 235 1.70 -19.33 10.45
C ALA A 235 1.33 -19.38 8.95
N LEU A 236 0.03 -19.27 8.63
CA LEU A 236 -0.47 -19.37 7.25
C LEU A 236 -0.37 -18.02 6.53
N LEU A 237 0.30 -18.04 5.37
CA LEU A 237 0.42 -16.90 4.48
C LEU A 237 -0.65 -16.99 3.37
N LEU A 238 -1.53 -16.01 3.31
CA LEU A 238 -2.56 -15.87 2.29
C LEU A 238 -2.08 -14.92 1.18
N PRO A 239 -2.03 -15.37 -0.08
CA PRO A 239 -1.71 -14.50 -1.20
C PRO A 239 -2.84 -13.50 -1.49
N ILE A 240 -2.46 -12.32 -1.98
CA ILE A 240 -3.41 -11.32 -2.48
C ILE A 240 -3.44 -11.43 -4.00
N PHE A 241 -4.64 -11.57 -4.57
CA PHE A 241 -4.85 -11.66 -6.01
C PHE A 241 -5.36 -10.34 -6.59
N PRO A 242 -5.06 -10.02 -7.86
CA PRO A 242 -5.61 -8.85 -8.56
C PRO A 242 -7.12 -9.00 -8.85
N LEU A 243 -7.81 -7.87 -9.05
CA LEU A 243 -9.28 -7.84 -9.28
C LEU A 243 -9.72 -8.27 -10.69
N VAL A 244 -8.79 -8.38 -11.63
CA VAL A 244 -9.07 -8.72 -13.04
C VAL A 244 -9.57 -10.17 -13.22
N GLY A 245 -9.82 -10.89 -12.12
CA GLY A 245 -10.46 -12.20 -12.11
C GLY A 245 -9.50 -13.32 -11.76
N TRP A 246 -10.09 -14.49 -11.51
CA TRP A 246 -9.56 -15.74 -10.95
C TRP A 246 -8.31 -16.35 -11.65
N CYS A 247 -7.75 -15.69 -12.66
CA CYS A 247 -6.67 -16.19 -13.53
C CYS A 247 -5.40 -15.33 -13.48
N GLY A 248 -5.43 -14.20 -12.76
CA GLY A 248 -4.25 -13.38 -12.54
C GLY A 248 -3.30 -14.04 -11.56
N ASN A 249 -2.00 -13.89 -11.80
CA ASN A 249 -1.03 -14.30 -10.79
C ASN A 249 -1.17 -13.43 -9.54
N PRO A 250 -0.98 -14.03 -8.36
CA PRO A 250 -0.99 -13.33 -7.09
C PRO A 250 0.14 -12.30 -7.02
N LEU A 251 -0.09 -11.24 -6.25
CA LEU A 251 0.89 -10.20 -5.99
C LEU A 251 2.14 -10.82 -5.35
N SER A 252 3.33 -10.44 -5.84
CA SER A 252 4.59 -10.90 -5.28
C SER A 252 5.12 -9.93 -4.20
N LEU A 253 4.61 -8.70 -4.17
CA LEU A 253 5.05 -7.64 -3.25
C LEU A 253 4.23 -7.59 -1.96
N LEU A 254 3.03 -8.18 -1.95
CA LEU A 254 2.11 -8.08 -0.83
C LEU A 254 1.38 -9.40 -0.59
N ALA A 255 1.29 -9.78 0.69
CA ALA A 255 0.52 -10.94 1.14
C ALA A 255 -0.19 -10.59 2.45
N CYS A 256 -1.01 -11.50 2.96
CA CYS A 256 -1.72 -11.34 4.22
C CYS A 256 -1.38 -12.51 5.14
N LEU A 257 -0.99 -12.24 6.38
CA LEU A 257 -0.85 -13.28 7.39
C LEU A 257 -2.19 -13.48 8.10
N GLN A 258 -2.64 -14.73 8.23
CA GLN A 258 -3.78 -15.09 9.08
C GLN A 258 -3.30 -15.36 10.51
N GLY A 259 -3.86 -14.65 11.48
CA GLY A 259 -3.58 -14.79 12.90
C GLY A 259 -4.08 -16.12 13.45
N VAL A 260 -3.21 -16.81 14.18
CA VAL A 260 -3.52 -17.97 15.02
C VAL A 260 -3.62 -17.45 16.45
N ASP A 261 -4.62 -16.61 16.73
CA ASP A 261 -4.80 -16.05 18.07
C ASP A 261 -5.48 -17.06 18.98
N GLY A 262 -4.63 -17.92 19.57
CA GLY A 262 -4.99 -18.82 20.66
C GLY A 262 -3.83 -19.09 21.64
N GLY A 263 -2.69 -18.41 21.50
CA GLY A 263 -1.50 -18.67 22.32
C GLY A 263 -0.78 -17.41 22.80
N PRO A 264 -0.17 -17.43 24.01
CA PRO A 264 0.40 -16.25 24.69
C PRO A 264 1.72 -15.69 24.12
N ALA A 265 1.99 -15.78 22.81
CA ALA A 265 3.20 -15.24 22.19
C ALA A 265 2.84 -14.30 21.02
N GLN A 266 2.58 -13.01 21.24
CA GLN A 266 3.58 -11.92 21.24
C GLN A 266 4.50 -11.78 20.00
N VAL A 267 4.23 -12.44 18.88
CA VAL A 267 4.87 -12.05 17.59
C VAL A 267 4.34 -10.68 17.09
N ASP A 268 3.32 -10.19 17.78
CA ASP A 268 2.39 -9.16 17.33
C ASP A 268 2.84 -7.71 17.54
N ARG A 269 4.08 -7.47 17.97
CA ARG A 269 4.51 -6.14 18.45
C ARG A 269 5.89 -5.66 18.03
N MET A 270 6.64 -6.41 17.22
CA MET A 270 7.98 -5.96 16.82
C MET A 270 7.96 -5.45 15.39
N PRO A 271 7.72 -4.13 15.17
CA PRO A 271 8.05 -3.55 13.88
C PRO A 271 9.51 -3.87 13.58
N SER A 272 9.89 -3.94 12.31
CA SER A 272 11.28 -4.15 11.87
C SER A 272 11.86 -5.56 11.99
N ILE A 273 11.15 -6.59 12.47
CA ILE A 273 11.65 -7.98 12.41
C ILE A 273 11.21 -8.62 11.09
N PRO A 274 12.15 -8.92 10.17
CA PRO A 274 11.81 -9.63 8.95
C PRO A 274 11.52 -11.10 9.25
N MET A 275 10.46 -11.64 8.67
CA MET A 275 10.12 -13.07 8.76
C MET A 275 10.20 -13.73 7.39
N GLN A 276 10.66 -14.98 7.37
CA GLN A 276 10.80 -15.76 6.16
C GLN A 276 9.63 -16.73 6.00
N PHE A 277 8.97 -16.68 4.85
CA PHE A 277 7.87 -17.57 4.49
C PHE A 277 8.16 -18.25 3.16
N GLY A 278 7.80 -19.53 3.05
CA GLY A 278 7.70 -20.20 1.76
C GLY A 278 6.52 -19.62 0.98
N PHE A 279 6.80 -18.93 -0.13
CA PHE A 279 5.79 -18.31 -0.98
C PHE A 279 6.11 -18.58 -2.45
N TYR A 280 5.29 -19.43 -3.07
CA TYR A 280 5.48 -19.98 -4.42
C TYR A 280 6.77 -20.79 -4.61
N GLY A 281 7.03 -21.72 -3.69
CA GLY A 281 8.18 -22.63 -3.78
C GLY A 281 9.53 -21.96 -3.52
N GLN A 282 9.53 -20.75 -2.97
CA GLN A 282 10.72 -19.98 -2.61
C GLN A 282 10.55 -19.38 -1.23
N THR A 283 11.64 -19.31 -0.46
CA THR A 283 11.66 -18.58 0.80
C THR A 283 11.74 -17.08 0.51
N ARG A 284 10.83 -16.30 1.08
CA ARG A 284 10.79 -14.84 0.92
C ARG A 284 10.72 -14.17 2.28
N THR A 285 11.40 -13.04 2.39
CA THR A 285 11.33 -12.22 3.60
C THR A 285 10.22 -11.17 3.49
N PHE A 286 9.40 -11.08 4.54
CA PHE A 286 8.33 -10.10 4.68
C PHE A 286 8.47 -9.29 5.97
N LEU A 287 7.91 -8.09 5.95
CA LEU A 287 7.85 -7.17 7.08
C LEU A 287 6.39 -6.93 7.50
N PHE A 288 6.15 -6.89 8.81
CA PHE A 288 4.82 -6.66 9.38
C PHE A 288 4.44 -5.19 9.41
N CYS A 289 3.17 -4.92 9.09
CA CYS A 289 2.51 -3.70 9.48
C CYS A 289 2.14 -3.74 10.97
N THR A 290 2.68 -2.80 11.74
CA THR A 290 2.31 -2.59 13.14
C THR A 290 1.41 -1.36 13.25
N GLY A 291 0.34 -1.48 14.04
CA GLY A 291 -0.56 -0.38 14.35
C GLY A 291 -1.78 -0.28 13.44
N GLY A 292 -2.65 -1.28 13.40
CA GLY A 292 -3.91 -1.15 12.69
C GLY A 292 -4.56 -2.51 12.51
N LEU A 293 -5.71 -2.70 13.13
CA LEU A 293 -6.53 -3.87 12.88
C LEU A 293 -7.14 -3.69 11.48
N TRP A 294 -6.76 -4.56 10.54
CA TRP A 294 -7.50 -4.74 9.30
C TRP A 294 -8.65 -5.69 9.65
N ALA A 295 -9.63 -5.16 10.38
CA ALA A 295 -10.67 -5.94 11.03
C ALA A 295 -11.60 -6.60 10.02
N HIS A 296 -11.85 -7.89 10.22
CA HIS A 296 -12.85 -8.70 9.52
C HIS A 296 -14.27 -8.16 9.72
N GLY A 297 -15.09 -8.27 8.68
CA GLY A 297 -16.51 -7.98 8.71
C GLY A 297 -17.35 -9.19 8.30
N PHE A 298 -17.13 -10.39 8.86
CA PHE A 298 -18.13 -11.47 8.77
C PHE A 298 -18.25 -12.31 10.05
N ASN A 299 -19.49 -12.25 10.57
CA ASN A 299 -20.26 -13.28 11.25
C ASN A 299 -20.09 -13.44 12.80
N PRO A 300 -21.18 -13.35 13.61
CA PRO A 300 -21.15 -13.36 15.09
C PRO A 300 -20.72 -14.67 15.76
N GLN A 301 -20.19 -15.66 15.03
CA GLN A 301 -20.07 -17.02 15.57
C GLN A 301 -18.66 -17.44 16.00
N ILE A 302 -17.59 -16.71 15.65
CA ILE A 302 -16.25 -16.98 16.18
C ILE A 302 -15.48 -15.67 16.43
N PRO A 303 -15.43 -15.17 17.66
CA PRO A 303 -14.59 -14.05 18.04
C PRO A 303 -13.09 -14.40 17.96
N GLY A 304 -12.27 -13.58 17.27
CA GLY A 304 -10.83 -13.50 17.56
C GLY A 304 -9.79 -13.85 16.47
N ALA A 305 -10.15 -14.12 15.21
CA ALA A 305 -9.13 -14.35 14.17
C ALA A 305 -8.74 -13.04 13.44
N GLU A 306 -7.51 -12.57 13.61
CA GLU A 306 -6.99 -11.37 12.94
C GLU A 306 -6.31 -11.69 11.59
N SER A 307 -6.22 -10.73 10.67
CA SER A 307 -5.45 -10.88 9.43
C SER A 307 -4.73 -9.57 9.10
N ARG A 308 -3.45 -9.64 8.74
CA ARG A 308 -2.59 -8.45 8.60
C ARG A 308 -1.81 -8.47 7.29
N PRO A 309 -1.80 -7.37 6.52
CA PRO A 309 -0.96 -7.30 5.34
C PRO A 309 0.52 -7.29 5.75
N ILE A 310 1.31 -8.07 5.01
CA ILE A 310 2.75 -8.09 5.13
C ILE A 310 3.38 -7.71 3.79
N MET A 311 4.38 -6.85 3.88
CA MET A 311 5.08 -6.28 2.75
C MET A 311 6.30 -7.13 2.44
N ARG A 312 6.54 -7.47 1.16
CA ARG A 312 7.80 -8.09 0.76
C ARG A 312 8.95 -7.16 1.14
N TRP A 313 9.93 -7.71 1.84
CA TRP A 313 11.06 -6.98 2.38
C TRP A 313 12.35 -7.39 1.67
N GLU A 314 12.34 -7.68 0.36
CA GLU A 314 13.52 -8.13 -0.43
C GLU A 314 13.68 -7.45 -1.78
#